data_AF-A0AAW3MWK2-F1
#
_entry.id   AF-A0AAW3MWK2-F1
#
_cell.length_a   1.000
_cell.length_b   1.000
_cell.length_c   1.000
_cell.angle_alpha   90.00
_cell.angle_beta   90.00
_cell.angle_gamma   90.00
#
_symmetry.space_group_name_H-M   'P 1'
#
loop_
_entity.id
_entity.type
_entity.pdbx_description
1 polymer ?
#
loop_
_entity_poly.entity_id
_entity_poly.type
_entity_poly.pdbx_seq_one_letter_code
_entity_poly.pdbx_strand_id
1 'polypeptide(L)'
;MYQRTKRIAFSVCTAVALAALSACSGLPSIHAGGPSAVTRSLPAGTMSTEALQALDSHGKLPALDWSAELKGEDKDGNGIRDDVDAILRSGTSGPAWPVKLDSAEQRAAAQQLAVAYQKVATLNAADGAAVTAVRKDLTAALECAQARLHITEETMLTSSLEVYTFNTTSRQKAKEKFWSAVGGSLVVKSNEASCG
;
A
#
# COMPACT_ATOMS: atom_id res chain seq x y z
N MET A 1 30.74 12.19 51.01
CA MET A 1 30.27 13.25 51.93
C MET A 1 29.25 14.12 51.21
N TYR A 2 28.08 14.26 51.83
CA TYR A 2 27.10 15.36 51.76
C TYR A 2 26.27 15.62 50.46
N GLN A 3 24.97 15.37 50.61
CA GLN A 3 23.87 15.75 49.72
C GLN A 3 23.67 17.27 49.59
N ARG A 4 22.92 17.70 48.55
CA ARG A 4 21.81 18.64 48.73
C ARG A 4 20.80 18.63 47.58
N THR A 5 19.58 18.29 47.95
CA THR A 5 18.28 18.39 47.26
C THR A 5 17.75 19.83 47.20
N LYS A 6 16.89 20.15 46.22
CA LYS A 6 15.79 21.17 46.17
C LYS A 6 15.11 21.05 44.78
N ARG A 7 13.94 20.46 44.55
CA ARG A 7 12.52 20.77 44.87
C ARG A 7 11.95 22.11 44.34
N ILE A 8 11.05 21.95 43.34
CA ILE A 8 9.72 22.56 43.13
C ILE A 8 9.62 24.01 42.60
N ALA A 9 8.92 24.17 41.47
CA ALA A 9 7.80 25.11 41.30
C ALA A 9 6.98 24.81 40.02
N PHE A 10 5.75 24.31 40.21
CA PHE A 10 4.66 24.33 39.24
C PHE A 10 4.18 25.79 39.08
N SER A 11 3.87 26.23 37.86
CA SER A 11 3.00 27.39 37.67
C SER A 11 2.14 27.22 36.42
N VAL A 12 0.88 26.88 36.68
CA VAL A 12 -0.25 26.95 35.75
C VAL A 12 -0.80 28.36 35.87
N CYS A 13 -0.83 29.11 34.76
CA CYS A 13 -1.62 30.35 34.66
C CYS A 13 -2.50 30.27 33.41
N THR A 14 -3.75 29.89 33.68
CA THR A 14 -4.93 30.02 32.83
C THR A 14 -5.20 31.50 32.53
N ALA A 15 -5.47 31.84 31.27
CA ALA A 15 -6.17 33.06 30.91
C ALA A 15 -7.14 32.77 29.76
N VAL A 16 -8.42 32.66 30.12
CA VAL A 16 -9.58 32.66 29.22
C VAL A 16 -9.91 34.12 28.91
N ALA A 17 -10.09 34.45 27.63
CA ALA A 17 -10.74 35.70 27.22
C ALA A 17 -11.69 35.43 26.04
N LEU A 18 -12.99 35.41 26.34
CA LEU A 18 -14.08 35.53 25.37
C LEU A 18 -14.20 36.99 24.93
N ALA A 19 -14.36 37.21 23.62
CA ALA A 19 -14.97 38.43 23.09
C ALA A 19 -15.94 38.06 21.95
N ALA A 20 -17.09 38.75 21.93
CA ALA A 20 -18.33 38.31 21.32
C ALA A 20 -18.78 39.20 20.14
N LEU A 21 -19.74 38.65 19.38
CA LEU A 21 -20.76 39.29 18.53
C LEU A 21 -20.36 39.94 17.19
N SER A 22 -20.83 39.36 16.08
CA SER A 22 -21.75 40.08 15.18
C SER A 22 -22.53 39.10 14.32
N ALA A 23 -23.85 39.06 14.52
CA ALA A 23 -24.80 38.42 13.64
C ALA A 23 -24.94 39.21 12.33
N CYS A 24 -25.05 38.51 11.19
CA CYS A 24 -25.76 39.03 10.03
C CYS A 24 -26.31 37.86 9.22
N SER A 25 -27.54 37.47 9.56
CA SER A 25 -28.40 36.64 8.71
C SER A 25 -29.22 37.58 7.84
N GLY A 26 -29.09 37.51 6.51
CA GLY A 26 -29.95 38.28 5.59
C GLY A 26 -29.46 38.31 4.14
N LEU A 27 -29.93 37.34 3.34
CA LEU A 27 -29.79 37.28 1.88
C LEU A 27 -30.34 38.53 1.16
N PRO A 28 -29.84 38.80 -0.05
CA PRO A 28 -30.71 38.60 -1.21
C PRO A 28 -30.06 37.79 -2.34
N SER A 29 -30.86 36.90 -2.94
CA SER A 29 -30.56 36.15 -4.17
C SER A 29 -30.38 37.08 -5.38
N ILE A 30 -29.38 36.83 -6.25
CA ILE A 30 -29.55 36.39 -7.66
C ILE A 30 -28.17 36.17 -8.37
N HIS A 31 -28.08 34.98 -8.99
CA HIS A 31 -27.26 34.43 -10.08
C HIS A 31 -26.02 35.13 -10.71
N ALA A 32 -25.02 34.25 -10.90
CA ALA A 32 -24.13 34.03 -12.05
C ALA A 32 -22.82 34.83 -12.17
N GLY A 33 -21.69 34.11 -12.00
CA GLY A 33 -20.34 34.52 -12.39
C GLY A 33 -19.28 33.72 -11.63
N GLY A 34 -18.71 32.69 -12.27
CA GLY A 34 -17.93 31.63 -11.63
C GLY A 34 -16.55 32.02 -11.08
N PRO A 35 -15.93 31.14 -10.27
CA PRO A 35 -14.64 31.42 -9.66
C PRO A 35 -13.47 31.08 -10.61
N SER A 36 -12.64 32.08 -10.90
CA SER A 36 -11.29 31.89 -11.44
C SER A 36 -10.41 31.25 -10.36
N ALA A 37 -10.46 29.93 -10.27
CA ALA A 37 -9.42 29.15 -9.64
C ALA A 37 -8.25 29.04 -10.62
N VAL A 38 -7.08 29.58 -10.25
CA VAL A 38 -5.82 29.29 -10.91
C VAL A 38 -5.50 27.81 -10.68
N THR A 39 -6.09 26.98 -11.53
CA THR A 39 -5.78 25.55 -11.60
C THR A 39 -4.53 25.45 -12.46
N ARG A 40 -3.37 25.35 -11.82
CA ARG A 40 -2.20 24.78 -12.51
C ARG A 40 -2.53 23.31 -12.73
N SER A 41 -3.12 23.03 -13.89
CA SER A 41 -3.27 21.68 -14.41
C SER A 41 -1.86 21.13 -14.63
N LEU A 42 -1.36 20.36 -13.67
CA LEU A 42 -0.34 19.37 -13.96
C LEU A 42 -0.99 18.45 -15.00
N PRO A 43 -0.39 18.25 -16.18
CA PRO A 43 -0.91 17.23 -17.07
C PRO A 43 -0.89 15.91 -16.28
N ALA A 44 -2.06 15.31 -16.09
CA ALA A 44 -2.17 13.89 -15.81
C ALA A 44 -1.68 13.15 -17.06
N GLY A 45 -0.37 13.18 -17.27
CA GLY A 45 0.30 12.48 -18.34
C GLY A 45 0.31 11.02 -17.97
N THR A 46 -0.66 10.26 -18.46
CA THR A 46 -0.56 8.81 -18.50
C THR A 46 0.66 8.50 -19.37
N MET A 47 1.80 8.19 -18.75
CA MET A 47 2.97 7.70 -19.47
C MET A 47 2.58 6.41 -20.20
N SER A 48 3.01 6.26 -21.45
CA SER A 48 2.75 5.03 -22.19
C SER A 48 3.51 3.85 -21.58
N THR A 49 3.05 2.63 -21.83
CA THR A 49 3.74 1.39 -21.42
C THR A 49 5.20 1.40 -21.89
N GLU A 50 5.45 1.87 -23.10
CA GLU A 50 6.80 1.98 -23.68
C GLU A 50 7.66 3.01 -22.93
N ALA A 51 7.06 4.12 -22.47
CA ALA A 51 7.76 5.12 -21.66
C ALA A 51 8.11 4.58 -20.24
N LEU A 52 7.24 3.75 -19.66
CA LEU A 52 7.51 3.07 -18.38
C LEU A 52 8.59 2.00 -18.51
N GLN A 53 8.56 1.23 -19.60
CA GLN A 53 9.63 0.27 -19.95
C GLN A 53 10.96 0.97 -20.24
N ALA A 54 10.93 2.16 -20.86
CA ALA A 54 12.14 2.95 -21.06
C ALA A 54 12.74 3.42 -19.72
N LEU A 55 11.91 3.88 -18.77
CA LEU A 55 12.35 4.29 -17.43
C LEU A 55 12.97 3.12 -16.63
N ASP A 56 12.43 1.93 -16.81
CA ASP A 56 13.01 0.68 -16.31
C ASP A 56 14.41 0.42 -16.91
N SER A 57 14.54 0.49 -18.24
CA SER A 57 15.84 0.25 -18.91
C SER A 57 16.96 1.22 -18.50
N HIS A 58 16.60 2.38 -17.95
CA HIS A 58 17.53 3.37 -17.39
C HIS A 58 17.85 3.17 -15.90
N GLY A 59 17.38 2.06 -15.28
CA GLY A 59 17.67 1.67 -13.91
C GLY A 59 16.99 2.56 -12.85
N LYS A 60 15.99 3.36 -13.24
CA LYS A 60 15.24 4.23 -12.33
C LYS A 60 14.03 3.56 -11.71
N LEU A 61 13.54 2.50 -12.35
CA LEU A 61 12.43 1.66 -11.88
C LEU A 61 12.89 0.19 -11.87
N PRO A 62 12.26 -0.66 -11.06
CA PRO A 62 12.42 -2.09 -11.20
C PRO A 62 11.89 -2.56 -12.56
N ALA A 63 12.51 -3.62 -13.10
CA ALA A 63 12.05 -4.28 -14.30
C ALA A 63 10.76 -5.02 -14.05
N LEU A 64 9.66 -4.40 -14.45
CA LEU A 64 8.30 -4.90 -14.27
C LEU A 64 7.65 -5.15 -15.63
N ASP A 65 6.80 -6.16 -15.68
CA ASP A 65 5.89 -6.39 -16.78
C ASP A 65 4.78 -5.32 -16.75
N TRP A 66 4.76 -4.44 -17.74
CA TRP A 66 3.76 -3.39 -17.90
C TRP A 66 2.63 -3.76 -18.87
N SER A 67 2.51 -5.05 -19.22
CA SER A 67 1.43 -5.56 -20.06
C SER A 67 0.06 -5.47 -19.37
N ALA A 68 -1.01 -5.44 -20.18
CA ALA A 68 -2.36 -5.44 -19.65
C ALA A 68 -2.81 -6.81 -19.11
N GLU A 69 -2.03 -7.87 -19.30
CA GLU A 69 -2.38 -9.21 -18.87
C GLU A 69 -2.39 -9.33 -17.35
N LEU A 70 -3.49 -9.83 -16.77
CA LEU A 70 -3.63 -9.92 -15.32
C LEU A 70 -2.64 -10.91 -14.71
N LYS A 71 -2.46 -12.07 -15.35
CA LYS A 71 -1.56 -13.12 -14.88
C LYS A 71 -0.11 -12.69 -15.06
N GLY A 72 0.24 -12.23 -16.26
CA GLY A 72 1.64 -12.04 -16.64
C GLY A 72 2.39 -13.38 -16.68
N GLU A 73 3.70 -13.29 -16.88
CA GLU A 73 4.55 -14.48 -16.98
C GLU A 73 4.87 -15.06 -15.58
N ASP A 74 4.70 -16.36 -15.42
CA ASP A 74 5.03 -17.18 -14.24
C ASP A 74 5.52 -18.53 -14.79
N LYS A 75 6.81 -18.61 -15.14
CA LYS A 75 7.37 -19.77 -15.85
C LYS A 75 7.58 -20.96 -14.94
N ASP A 76 7.92 -20.73 -13.68
CA ASP A 76 8.22 -21.78 -12.71
C ASP A 76 6.96 -22.27 -11.96
N GLY A 77 5.83 -21.59 -12.14
CA GLY A 77 4.54 -21.98 -11.57
C GLY A 77 4.47 -21.76 -10.07
N ASN A 78 5.33 -20.89 -9.51
CA ASN A 78 5.36 -20.61 -8.08
C ASN A 78 4.20 -19.69 -7.62
N GLY A 79 3.39 -19.19 -8.56
CA GLY A 79 2.24 -18.33 -8.29
C GLY A 79 2.59 -16.86 -8.10
N ILE A 80 3.82 -16.45 -8.43
CA ILE A 80 4.31 -15.08 -8.45
C ILE A 80 4.71 -14.76 -9.89
N ARG A 81 4.44 -13.54 -10.32
CA ARG A 81 4.91 -13.08 -11.64
C ARG A 81 6.45 -13.01 -11.65
N ASP A 82 7.10 -13.51 -12.70
CA ASP A 82 8.56 -13.69 -12.79
C ASP A 82 9.35 -12.39 -12.51
N ASP A 83 8.81 -11.24 -12.91
CA ASP A 83 9.38 -9.91 -12.67
C ASP A 83 9.36 -9.52 -11.17
N VAL A 84 8.26 -9.78 -10.48
CA VAL A 84 8.11 -9.55 -9.03
C VAL A 84 8.97 -10.54 -8.25
N ASP A 85 9.00 -11.82 -8.67
CA ASP A 85 9.86 -12.82 -8.05
C ASP A 85 11.35 -12.48 -8.21
N ALA A 86 11.76 -11.97 -9.37
CA ALA A 86 13.13 -11.49 -9.58
C ALA A 86 13.53 -10.38 -8.59
N ILE A 87 12.62 -9.46 -8.28
CA ILE A 87 12.85 -8.40 -7.28
C ILE A 87 13.01 -9.00 -5.88
N LEU A 88 12.13 -9.93 -5.50
CA LEU A 88 12.21 -10.62 -4.21
C LEU A 88 13.51 -11.43 -4.05
N ARG A 89 13.95 -12.10 -5.11
CA ARG A 89 15.21 -12.87 -5.14
C ARG A 89 16.45 -12.00 -5.01
N SER A 90 16.40 -10.73 -5.38
CA SER A 90 17.53 -9.81 -5.18
C SER A 90 17.89 -9.71 -3.70
N GLY A 91 16.91 -9.79 -2.79
CA GLY A 91 17.07 -9.85 -1.33
C GLY A 91 17.70 -8.61 -0.68
N THR A 92 18.26 -7.70 -1.47
CA THR A 92 18.98 -6.51 -1.05
C THR A 92 18.14 -5.27 -1.28
N SER A 93 18.12 -4.36 -0.30
CA SER A 93 17.52 -3.04 -0.49
C SER A 93 18.34 -2.19 -1.46
N GLY A 94 17.68 -1.46 -2.35
CA GLY A 94 18.27 -0.53 -3.31
C GLY A 94 17.23 0.44 -3.88
N PRO A 95 17.59 1.26 -4.89
CA PRO A 95 16.69 2.26 -5.46
C PRO A 95 15.39 1.69 -6.02
N ALA A 96 15.43 0.43 -6.49
CA ALA A 96 14.31 -0.30 -7.06
C ALA A 96 13.62 -1.26 -6.06
N TRP A 97 14.11 -1.41 -4.83
CA TRP A 97 13.47 -2.27 -3.84
C TRP A 97 13.85 -1.80 -2.43
N PRO A 98 12.92 -1.22 -1.65
CA PRO A 98 13.30 -0.56 -0.39
C PRO A 98 13.50 -1.53 0.78
N VAL A 99 13.23 -2.83 0.60
CA VAL A 99 13.19 -3.80 1.69
C VAL A 99 14.42 -4.69 1.69
N LYS A 100 15.04 -4.86 2.85
CA LYS A 100 16.12 -5.84 3.04
C LYS A 100 15.52 -7.11 3.62
N LEU A 101 15.79 -8.26 3.01
CA LEU A 101 15.30 -9.57 3.46
C LEU A 101 16.50 -10.42 3.88
N ASP A 102 16.83 -10.35 5.16
CA ASP A 102 18.07 -10.87 5.74
C ASP A 102 18.04 -12.38 6.04
N SER A 103 16.85 -12.97 6.17
CA SER A 103 16.68 -14.39 6.51
C SER A 103 15.89 -15.18 5.46
N ALA A 104 15.96 -16.52 5.53
CA ALA A 104 15.13 -17.38 4.67
C ALA A 104 13.64 -17.24 5.01
N GLU A 105 13.32 -17.08 6.28
CA GLU A 105 11.96 -16.91 6.80
C GLU A 105 11.33 -15.59 6.34
N GLN A 106 12.11 -14.50 6.31
CA GLN A 106 11.65 -13.21 5.77
C GLN A 106 11.36 -13.29 4.28
N ARG A 107 12.22 -13.99 3.52
CA ARG A 107 12.00 -14.22 2.09
C ARG A 107 10.77 -15.09 1.83
N ALA A 108 10.57 -16.15 2.62
CA ALA A 108 9.39 -16.98 2.53
C ALA A 108 8.10 -16.19 2.84
N ALA A 109 8.11 -15.35 3.87
CA ALA A 109 6.96 -14.48 4.19
C ALA A 109 6.66 -13.49 3.05
N ALA A 110 7.69 -12.88 2.47
CA ALA A 110 7.55 -11.98 1.32
C ALA A 110 6.98 -12.70 0.09
N GLN A 111 7.44 -13.93 -0.20
CA GLN A 111 6.90 -14.76 -1.28
C GLN A 111 5.44 -15.14 -1.03
N GLN A 112 5.07 -15.54 0.20
CA GLN A 112 3.68 -15.85 0.54
C GLN A 112 2.76 -14.65 0.32
N LEU A 113 3.21 -13.44 0.68
CA LEU A 113 2.46 -12.20 0.42
C LEU A 113 2.34 -11.88 -1.07
N ALA A 114 3.42 -12.07 -1.84
CA ALA A 114 3.40 -11.88 -3.29
C ALA A 114 2.44 -12.85 -4.00
N VAL A 115 2.43 -14.13 -3.60
CA VAL A 115 1.45 -15.12 -4.08
C VAL A 115 0.03 -14.68 -3.76
N ALA A 116 -0.23 -14.20 -2.54
CA ALA A 116 -1.55 -13.73 -2.14
C ALA A 116 -2.01 -12.52 -2.98
N TYR A 117 -1.13 -11.56 -3.24
CA TYR A 117 -1.45 -10.44 -4.14
C TYR A 117 -1.66 -10.88 -5.59
N GLN A 118 -0.89 -11.84 -6.09
CA GLN A 118 -1.07 -12.38 -7.43
C GLN A 118 -2.43 -13.10 -7.57
N LYS A 119 -2.87 -13.82 -6.53
CA LYS A 119 -4.23 -14.38 -6.46
C LYS A 119 -5.28 -13.26 -6.53
N VAL A 120 -5.10 -12.16 -5.78
CA VAL A 120 -5.98 -10.97 -5.87
C VAL A 120 -6.07 -10.42 -7.29
N ALA A 121 -4.94 -10.36 -8.01
CA ALA A 121 -4.90 -9.83 -9.38
C ALA A 121 -5.63 -10.71 -10.41
N THR A 122 -5.74 -12.02 -10.15
CA THR A 122 -6.16 -13.02 -11.16
C THR A 122 -7.46 -13.73 -10.85
N LEU A 123 -7.99 -13.63 -9.62
CA LEU A 123 -9.23 -14.31 -9.23
C LEU A 123 -10.46 -13.77 -9.98
N ASN A 124 -11.45 -14.65 -10.16
CA ASN A 124 -12.78 -14.25 -10.63
C ASN A 124 -13.59 -13.64 -9.48
N ALA A 125 -13.71 -12.31 -9.43
CA ALA A 125 -14.38 -11.61 -8.33
C ALA A 125 -15.90 -11.88 -8.21
N ALA A 126 -16.51 -12.55 -9.20
CA ALA A 126 -17.90 -13.00 -9.12
C ALA A 126 -18.08 -14.29 -8.30
N ASP A 127 -17.00 -15.04 -8.04
CA ASP A 127 -17.01 -16.24 -7.21
C ASP A 127 -16.77 -15.87 -5.75
N GLY A 128 -17.87 -15.77 -4.97
CA GLY A 128 -17.79 -15.42 -3.56
C GLY A 128 -17.00 -16.39 -2.68
N ALA A 129 -16.95 -17.68 -3.06
CA ALA A 129 -16.15 -18.67 -2.33
C ALA A 129 -14.65 -18.44 -2.61
N ALA A 130 -14.29 -18.21 -3.86
CA ALA A 130 -12.91 -17.85 -4.24
C ALA A 130 -12.47 -16.53 -3.57
N VAL A 131 -13.32 -15.50 -3.56
CA VAL A 131 -13.05 -14.22 -2.87
C VAL A 131 -12.78 -14.45 -1.38
N THR A 132 -13.59 -15.28 -0.72
CA THR A 132 -13.43 -15.58 0.71
C THR A 132 -12.12 -16.33 0.98
N ALA A 133 -11.77 -17.31 0.13
CA ALA A 133 -10.52 -18.06 0.25
C ALA A 133 -9.30 -17.15 0.06
N VAL A 134 -9.27 -16.33 -1.00
CA VAL A 134 -8.16 -15.39 -1.26
C VAL A 134 -8.04 -14.34 -0.15
N ARG A 135 -9.17 -13.86 0.41
CA ARG A 135 -9.12 -12.95 1.57
C ARG A 135 -8.43 -13.60 2.77
N LYS A 136 -8.76 -14.86 3.08
CA LYS A 136 -8.12 -15.61 4.17
C LYS A 136 -6.62 -15.76 3.92
N ASP A 137 -6.23 -16.14 2.70
CA ASP A 137 -4.83 -16.30 2.31
C ASP A 137 -4.06 -14.98 2.45
N LEU A 138 -4.65 -13.86 1.99
CA LEU A 138 -4.04 -12.53 2.11
C LEU A 138 -3.88 -12.11 3.56
N THR A 139 -4.91 -12.29 4.39
CA THR A 139 -4.81 -11.97 5.82
C THR A 139 -3.72 -12.79 6.51
N ALA A 140 -3.65 -14.09 6.25
CA ALA A 140 -2.61 -14.95 6.82
C ALA A 140 -1.20 -14.55 6.35
N ALA A 141 -1.04 -14.19 5.07
CA ALA A 141 0.24 -13.74 4.54
C ALA A 141 0.71 -12.40 5.14
N LEU A 142 -0.22 -11.45 5.35
CA LEU A 142 0.06 -10.19 6.04
C LEU A 142 0.48 -10.42 7.50
N GLU A 143 -0.24 -11.26 8.23
CA GLU A 143 0.13 -11.63 9.60
C GLU A 143 1.49 -12.34 9.65
N CYS A 144 1.80 -13.17 8.66
CA CYS A 144 3.12 -13.79 8.56
C CYS A 144 4.22 -12.76 8.32
N ALA A 145 4.03 -11.81 7.39
CA ALA A 145 4.97 -10.73 7.18
C ALA A 145 5.21 -9.91 8.46
N GLN A 146 4.14 -9.57 9.19
CA GLN A 146 4.23 -8.88 10.48
C GLN A 146 4.96 -9.68 11.55
N ALA A 147 4.84 -11.01 11.55
CA ALA A 147 5.52 -11.87 12.50
C ALA A 147 7.02 -12.05 12.19
N ARG A 148 7.45 -11.87 10.93
CA ARG A 148 8.82 -12.15 10.48
C ARG A 148 9.68 -10.92 10.20
N LEU A 149 9.06 -9.77 9.93
CA LEU A 149 9.76 -8.53 9.59
C LEU A 149 9.59 -7.47 10.69
N HIS A 150 10.54 -6.54 10.79
CA HIS A 150 10.32 -5.34 11.60
C HIS A 150 9.21 -4.50 10.98
N ILE A 151 8.46 -3.76 11.81
CA ILE A 151 7.28 -2.99 11.38
C ILE A 151 7.57 -2.07 10.18
N THR A 152 8.74 -1.44 10.12
CA THR A 152 9.14 -0.59 8.99
C THR A 152 9.37 -1.38 7.71
N GLU A 153 10.01 -2.55 7.81
CA GLU A 153 10.28 -3.43 6.67
C GLU A 153 9.00 -4.07 6.16
N GLU A 154 8.12 -4.51 7.06
CA GLU A 154 6.80 -5.03 6.73
C GLU A 154 5.97 -3.99 5.98
N THR A 155 5.88 -2.76 6.50
CA THR A 155 5.08 -1.72 5.86
C THR A 155 5.62 -1.37 4.46
N MET A 156 6.95 -1.33 4.31
CA MET A 156 7.58 -1.13 3.00
C MET A 156 7.36 -2.32 2.07
N LEU A 157 7.42 -3.56 2.57
CA LEU A 157 7.17 -4.78 1.81
C LEU A 157 5.76 -4.82 1.27
N THR A 158 4.77 -4.65 2.14
CA THR A 158 3.34 -4.66 1.80
C THR A 158 3.05 -3.59 0.75
N SER A 159 3.51 -2.35 0.97
CA SER A 159 3.30 -1.25 0.01
C SER A 159 4.00 -1.49 -1.33
N SER A 160 5.24 -2.00 -1.31
CA SER A 160 6.02 -2.23 -2.55
C SER A 160 5.45 -3.37 -3.37
N LEU A 161 5.12 -4.49 -2.73
CA LEU A 161 4.51 -5.63 -3.41
C LEU A 161 3.14 -5.27 -3.99
N GLU A 162 2.35 -4.45 -3.31
CA GLU A 162 1.10 -3.96 -3.87
C GLU A 162 1.35 -3.13 -5.14
N VAL A 163 2.28 -2.16 -5.10
CA VAL A 163 2.60 -1.33 -6.27
C VAL A 163 3.14 -2.17 -7.42
N TYR A 164 4.03 -3.13 -7.14
CA TYR A 164 4.70 -3.91 -8.19
C TYR A 164 3.78 -4.97 -8.80
N THR A 165 2.93 -5.60 -7.97
CA THR A 165 1.95 -6.58 -8.45
C THR A 165 0.86 -5.89 -9.26
N PHE A 166 0.32 -4.76 -8.77
CA PHE A 166 -0.78 -4.02 -9.41
C PHE A 166 -0.28 -2.78 -10.17
N ASN A 167 0.82 -2.92 -10.90
CA ASN A 167 1.51 -1.82 -11.58
C ASN A 167 0.78 -1.30 -12.84
N THR A 168 -0.25 -1.98 -13.34
CA THR A 168 -0.99 -1.59 -14.54
C THR A 168 -2.46 -1.31 -14.25
N THR A 169 -3.12 -0.51 -15.11
CA THR A 169 -4.54 -0.17 -14.94
C THR A 169 -5.45 -1.40 -14.89
N SER A 170 -5.16 -2.45 -15.66
CA SER A 170 -5.95 -3.69 -15.63
C SER A 170 -5.83 -4.39 -14.28
N ARG A 171 -4.61 -4.49 -13.74
CA ARG A 171 -4.36 -5.12 -12.43
C ARG A 171 -4.93 -4.29 -11.27
N GLN A 172 -4.86 -2.96 -11.34
CA GLN A 172 -5.53 -2.09 -10.35
C GLN A 172 -7.06 -2.28 -10.37
N LYS A 173 -7.68 -2.34 -11.55
CA LYS A 173 -9.12 -2.62 -11.66
C LYS A 173 -9.49 -4.00 -11.11
N ALA A 174 -8.62 -5.01 -11.27
CA ALA A 174 -8.83 -6.33 -10.67
C ALA A 174 -8.79 -6.25 -9.13
N LYS A 175 -7.80 -5.54 -8.57
CA LYS A 175 -7.70 -5.27 -7.14
C LYS A 175 -8.94 -4.57 -6.59
N GLU A 176 -9.42 -3.52 -7.26
CA GLU A 176 -10.65 -2.80 -6.89
C GLU A 176 -11.88 -3.72 -6.87
N LYS A 177 -12.03 -4.58 -7.89
CA LYS A 177 -13.11 -5.57 -7.94
C LYS A 177 -13.06 -6.54 -6.77
N PHE A 178 -11.87 -7.04 -6.42
CA PHE A 178 -11.69 -7.89 -5.26
C PHE A 178 -12.11 -7.17 -3.97
N TRP A 179 -11.62 -5.95 -3.71
CA TRP A 179 -11.98 -5.21 -2.49
C TRP A 179 -13.45 -4.84 -2.43
N SER A 180 -14.07 -4.54 -3.57
CA SER A 180 -15.51 -4.33 -3.66
C SER A 180 -16.28 -5.61 -3.32
N ALA A 181 -15.81 -6.78 -3.75
CA ALA A 181 -16.44 -8.07 -3.46
C ALA A 181 -16.25 -8.52 -2.00
N VAL A 182 -15.13 -8.17 -1.38
CA VAL A 182 -14.84 -8.50 0.03
C VAL A 182 -15.78 -7.77 1.01
N GLY A 183 -16.25 -6.57 0.66
CA GLY A 183 -17.10 -5.78 1.54
C GLY A 183 -16.35 -5.26 2.77
N GLY A 184 -15.25 -4.53 2.56
CA GLY A 184 -14.71 -3.53 3.51
C GLY A 184 -14.20 -3.98 4.89
N SER A 185 -14.15 -5.27 5.25
CA SER A 185 -13.59 -5.69 6.55
C SER A 185 -12.57 -6.82 6.41
N LEU A 186 -11.33 -6.54 6.80
CA LEU A 186 -10.21 -7.48 6.85
C LEU A 186 -10.02 -8.12 8.24
N VAL A 187 -10.95 -7.94 9.17
CA VAL A 187 -10.77 -8.48 10.53
C VAL A 187 -11.16 -9.96 10.58
N VAL A 188 -10.23 -10.81 10.19
CA VAL A 188 -10.18 -12.20 10.66
C VAL A 188 -8.83 -12.33 11.36
N LYS A 189 -8.81 -12.22 12.69
CA LYS A 189 -7.61 -12.54 13.45
C LYS A 189 -7.41 -14.04 13.32
N SER A 190 -6.36 -14.49 12.61
CA SER A 190 -6.05 -15.91 12.63
C SER A 190 -5.56 -16.26 14.03
N ASN A 191 -5.92 -17.45 14.54
CA ASN A 191 -5.55 -17.84 15.90
C ASN A 191 -4.06 -18.20 16.02
N GLU A 192 -3.34 -18.30 14.91
CA GLU A 192 -1.90 -18.52 14.80
C GLU A 192 -1.43 -17.91 13.48
N ALA A 193 -0.39 -17.06 13.51
CA ALA A 193 0.27 -16.60 12.29
C ALA A 193 0.81 -17.83 11.56
N SER A 194 0.04 -18.31 10.59
CA SER A 194 0.37 -19.49 9.80
C SER A 194 1.37 -19.08 8.73
N CYS A 195 2.58 -18.72 9.18
CA CYS A 195 3.75 -18.75 8.34
C CYS A 195 4.01 -20.23 8.05
N GLY A 196 3.59 -20.67 6.86
CA GLY A 196 3.82 -22.05 6.39
C GLY A 196 5.27 -22.50 6.60
#